data_AF-A0AAN8C538-F1
#
_entry.id   AF-A0AAN8C538-F1
#
_cell.length_a   1.000
_cell.length_b   1.000
_cell.length_c   1.000
_cell.angle_alpha   90.00
_cell.angle_beta   90.00
_cell.angle_gamma   90.00
#
_symmetry.space_group_name_H-M   'P 1'
#
loop_
_entity.id
_entity.type
_entity.pdbx_description
1 polymer ?
#
loop_
_entity_poly.entity_id
_entity_poly.type
_entity_poly.pdbx_seq_one_letter_code
_entity_poly.pdbx_strand_id
1 'polypeptide(L)'
;MSIEDIKDRWPVLFDVSQVSAEFQRITTLNLEPKFMSMLDFYSPKLLSMFQGKKGAVGERHRAKMSILLQSGIPIQRKREVVIRCLIDHLGEDASALIKDFEDVADVPVRVHEELAKEVFGGSDPVNHRIKAAGAPLFPNRGV
;
A
#
# COMPACT_ATOMS: atom_id res chain seq x y z
N MET A 1 -17.51 24.36 4.88
CA MET A 1 -16.14 23.89 4.72
C MET A 1 -15.99 23.52 3.25
N SER A 2 -15.25 24.32 2.49
CA SER A 2 -15.01 24.07 1.07
C SER A 2 -13.91 23.01 0.87
N ILE A 3 -13.73 22.56 -0.37
CA ILE A 3 -12.59 21.69 -0.73
C ILE A 3 -11.26 22.43 -0.50
N GLU A 4 -11.23 23.75 -0.69
CA GLU A 4 -10.04 24.56 -0.35
C GLU A 4 -9.76 24.53 1.16
N ASP A 5 -10.78 24.70 2.01
CA ASP A 5 -10.60 24.65 3.48
C ASP A 5 -10.04 23.30 3.96
N ILE A 6 -10.43 22.21 3.30
CA ILE A 6 -9.95 20.85 3.61
C ILE A 6 -8.51 20.69 3.13
N LYS A 7 -8.19 21.16 1.92
CA LYS A 7 -6.83 21.16 1.36
C LYS A 7 -5.85 21.95 2.21
N ASP A 8 -6.27 23.10 2.73
CA ASP A 8 -5.42 23.96 3.57
C ASP A 8 -5.20 23.36 4.96
N ARG A 9 -6.20 22.69 5.54
CA ARG A 9 -6.08 22.05 6.86
C ARG A 9 -5.42 20.68 6.82
N TRP A 10 -5.59 19.95 5.72
CA TRP A 10 -5.07 18.61 5.49
C TRP A 10 -4.37 18.54 4.13
N PRO A 11 -3.25 19.27 3.95
CA PRO A 11 -2.48 19.26 2.69
C PRO A 11 -1.85 17.88 2.39
N VAL A 12 -2.00 16.94 3.32
CA VAL A 12 -1.35 15.64 3.44
C VAL A 12 -2.33 14.51 3.05
N LEU A 13 -3.37 14.80 2.25
CA LEU A 13 -4.38 13.79 1.87
C LEU A 13 -4.32 13.38 0.40
N PHE A 14 -3.32 13.85 -0.33
CA PHE A 14 -3.23 13.69 -1.79
C PHE A 14 -2.24 12.62 -2.23
N ASP A 15 -1.50 12.03 -1.28
CA ASP A 15 -0.58 10.92 -1.53
C ASP A 15 -0.80 9.78 -0.53
N VAL A 16 -0.50 8.55 -0.95
CA VAL A 16 -0.71 7.33 -0.16
C VAL A 16 0.16 7.33 1.11
N SER A 17 1.40 7.82 1.03
CA SER A 17 2.31 7.88 2.18
C SER A 17 1.78 8.82 3.26
N GLN A 18 1.20 9.93 2.81
CA GLN A 18 0.64 10.99 3.62
C GLN A 18 -0.63 10.54 4.35
N VAL A 19 -1.55 9.87 3.63
CA VAL A 19 -2.75 9.25 4.21
C VAL A 19 -2.37 8.20 5.26
N SER A 20 -1.34 7.40 4.98
CA SER A 20 -0.87 6.36 5.90
C SER A 20 -0.28 6.96 7.18
N ALA A 21 0.53 8.01 7.06
CA ALA A 21 1.12 8.72 8.19
C ALA A 21 0.05 9.37 9.08
N GLU A 22 -0.94 10.03 8.48
CA GLU A 22 -2.02 10.66 9.23
C GLU A 22 -2.94 9.64 9.91
N PHE A 23 -3.26 8.53 9.23
CA PHE A 23 -3.98 7.43 9.85
C PHE A 23 -3.23 6.90 11.07
N GLN A 24 -1.91 6.70 10.96
CA GLN A 24 -1.08 6.25 12.07
C GLN A 24 -1.01 7.28 13.20
N ARG A 25 -0.90 8.57 12.89
CA ARG A 25 -0.87 9.64 13.89
C ARG A 25 -2.14 9.67 14.75
N ILE A 26 -3.31 9.48 14.12
CA ILE A 26 -4.61 9.53 14.80
C ILE A 26 -4.92 8.22 15.53
N THR A 27 -4.71 7.09 14.86
CA THR A 27 -5.18 5.78 15.34
C THR A 27 -4.12 4.98 16.08
N THR A 28 -2.85 5.41 16.00
CA THR A 28 -1.64 4.69 16.44
C THR A 28 -1.42 3.34 15.75
N LEU A 29 -2.13 3.07 14.64
CA LEU A 29 -2.04 1.83 13.87
C LEU A 29 -1.51 2.07 12.46
N ASN A 30 -0.81 1.09 11.90
CA ASN A 30 -0.39 1.12 10.49
C ASN A 30 -1.60 0.82 9.59
N LEU A 31 -1.89 1.74 8.64
CA LEU A 31 -3.07 1.69 7.80
C LEU A 31 -3.18 0.38 6.99
N GLU A 32 -2.18 0.08 6.16
CA GLU A 32 -2.26 -1.05 5.24
C GLU A 32 -2.39 -2.42 5.96
N PRO A 33 -1.54 -2.77 6.94
CA PRO A 33 -1.70 -4.03 7.66
C PRO A 33 -3.05 -4.14 8.38
N LYS A 34 -3.52 -3.02 8.97
CA LYS A 34 -4.80 -2.99 9.65
C LYS A 34 -5.96 -3.16 8.68
N PHE A 35 -5.93 -2.46 7.55
CA PHE A 35 -6.93 -2.58 6.49
C PHE A 35 -7.01 -4.02 5.98
N MET A 36 -5.87 -4.62 5.63
CA MET A 36 -5.82 -6.00 5.13
C MET A 36 -6.34 -7.02 6.15
N SER A 37 -5.98 -6.87 7.43
CA SER A 37 -6.48 -7.73 8.50
C SER A 37 -8.00 -7.60 8.68
N MET A 38 -8.55 -6.39 8.64
CA MET A 38 -9.98 -6.16 8.77
C MET A 38 -10.75 -6.62 7.52
N LEU A 39 -10.17 -6.46 6.34
CA LEU A 39 -10.72 -6.97 5.09
C LEU A 39 -10.85 -8.50 5.14
N ASP A 40 -9.81 -9.20 5.59
CA ASP A 40 -9.83 -10.66 5.75
C ASP A 40 -10.87 -11.09 6.78
N PHE A 41 -10.94 -10.41 7.92
CA PHE A 41 -11.90 -10.68 8.98
C PHE A 41 -13.35 -10.57 8.51
N TYR A 42 -13.68 -9.52 7.74
CA TYR A 42 -15.04 -9.30 7.24
C TYR A 42 -15.35 -9.99 5.91
N SER A 43 -14.33 -10.52 5.21
CA SER A 43 -14.50 -11.18 3.92
C SER A 43 -15.62 -12.23 3.88
N PRO A 44 -15.77 -13.14 4.86
CA PRO A 44 -16.86 -14.13 4.84
C PRO A 44 -18.25 -13.47 4.79
N LYS A 45 -18.46 -12.41 5.58
CA LYS A 45 -19.73 -11.67 5.64
C LYS A 45 -19.99 -10.90 4.34
N LEU A 46 -18.95 -10.25 3.79
CA LEU A 46 -19.04 -9.53 2.53
C LEU A 46 -19.38 -10.47 1.37
N LEU A 47 -18.71 -11.63 1.27
CA LEU A 47 -18.97 -12.63 0.24
C LEU A 47 -20.41 -13.16 0.32
N SER A 48 -20.91 -13.47 1.53
CA SER A 48 -22.30 -13.87 1.73
C SER A 48 -23.29 -12.79 1.26
N MET A 49 -23.02 -11.52 1.58
CA MET A 49 -23.83 -10.40 1.12
C MET A 49 -23.81 -10.27 -0.41
N PHE A 50 -22.66 -10.44 -1.05
CA PHE A 50 -22.55 -10.36 -2.51
C PHE A 50 -23.26 -11.53 -3.20
N GLN A 51 -23.20 -12.74 -2.63
CA GLN A 51 -23.92 -13.91 -3.14
C GLN A 51 -25.44 -13.76 -3.07
N GLY A 52 -25.95 -13.04 -2.06
CA GLY A 52 -27.38 -12.79 -1.90
C GLY A 52 -27.96 -11.76 -2.89
N LYS A 53 -27.13 -11.03 -3.65
CA LYS A 53 -27.60 -10.06 -4.65
C LYS A 53 -28.24 -10.78 -5.84
N LYS A 54 -29.26 -10.14 -6.42
CA LYS A 54 -30.02 -10.64 -7.58
C LYS A 54 -29.88 -9.68 -8.78
N GLY A 55 -30.37 -10.11 -9.93
CA GLY A 55 -30.33 -9.33 -11.17
C GLY A 55 -28.92 -9.16 -11.73
N ALA A 56 -28.74 -8.16 -12.60
CA ALA A 56 -27.47 -7.95 -13.31
C ALA A 56 -26.26 -7.78 -12.38
N VAL A 57 -26.42 -7.07 -11.25
CA VAL A 57 -25.35 -6.91 -10.24
C VAL A 57 -25.01 -8.25 -9.59
N GLY A 58 -26.02 -9.05 -9.24
CA GLY A 58 -25.83 -10.39 -8.68
C GLY A 58 -25.07 -11.32 -9.63
N GLU A 59 -25.38 -11.28 -10.93
CA GLU A 59 -24.65 -12.06 -11.94
C GLU A 59 -23.20 -11.61 -12.09
N ARG A 60 -22.93 -10.30 -12.13
CA ARG A 60 -21.55 -9.78 -12.15
C ARG A 60 -20.75 -10.20 -10.92
N HIS A 61 -21.33 -10.10 -9.73
CA HIS A 61 -20.69 -10.54 -8.50
C HIS A 61 -20.40 -12.05 -8.53
N ARG A 62 -21.36 -12.87 -8.98
CA ARG A 62 -21.17 -14.32 -9.10
C ARG A 62 -20.05 -14.67 -10.08
N ALA A 63 -19.97 -13.97 -11.21
CA ALA A 63 -18.88 -14.13 -12.17
C ALA A 63 -17.52 -13.83 -11.53
N LYS A 64 -17.37 -12.71 -10.82
CA LYS A 64 -16.13 -12.35 -10.10
C LYS A 64 -15.77 -13.37 -9.01
N MET A 65 -16.76 -13.87 -8.26
CA MET A 65 -16.55 -14.82 -7.17
C MET A 65 -16.30 -16.25 -7.63
N SER A 66 -16.58 -16.60 -8.89
CA SER A 66 -16.43 -17.96 -9.42
C SER A 66 -15.02 -18.52 -9.25
N ILE A 67 -14.00 -17.65 -9.31
CA ILE A 67 -12.61 -18.05 -9.08
C ILE A 67 -12.42 -18.66 -7.69
N LEU A 68 -13.10 -18.14 -6.66
CA LEU A 68 -12.97 -18.60 -5.26
C LEU A 68 -13.44 -20.04 -5.02
N LEU A 69 -14.07 -20.68 -6.02
CA LEU A 69 -14.45 -22.09 -5.97
C LEU A 69 -13.25 -23.03 -6.16
N GLN A 70 -12.11 -22.53 -6.64
CA GLN A 70 -10.91 -23.33 -6.83
C GLN A 70 -10.21 -23.56 -5.48
N SER A 71 -9.77 -24.79 -5.24
CA SER A 71 -9.01 -25.15 -4.04
C SER A 71 -7.62 -24.48 -4.04
N GLY A 72 -7.14 -24.07 -2.86
CA GLY A 72 -5.78 -23.57 -2.69
C GLY A 72 -5.54 -22.14 -3.16
N ILE A 73 -6.59 -21.33 -3.32
CA ILE A 73 -6.44 -19.95 -3.76
C ILE A 73 -5.67 -19.09 -2.74
N PRO A 74 -4.69 -18.29 -3.21
CA PRO A 74 -3.94 -17.39 -2.34
C PRO A 74 -4.83 -16.29 -1.75
N ILE A 75 -4.52 -15.86 -0.53
CA ILE A 75 -5.29 -14.83 0.17
C ILE A 75 -5.39 -13.51 -0.61
N GLN A 76 -4.35 -13.16 -1.37
CA GLN A 76 -4.30 -11.98 -2.22
C GLN A 76 -5.42 -11.99 -3.27
N ARG A 77 -5.65 -13.15 -3.90
CA ARG A 77 -6.71 -13.29 -4.90
C ARG A 77 -8.10 -13.20 -4.27
N LYS A 78 -8.26 -13.72 -3.04
CA LYS A 78 -9.49 -13.54 -2.28
C LYS A 78 -9.75 -12.06 -1.95
N ARG A 79 -8.74 -11.34 -1.46
CA ARG A 79 -8.83 -9.90 -1.16
C ARG A 79 -9.20 -9.10 -2.40
N GLU A 80 -8.58 -9.40 -3.54
CA GLU A 80 -8.88 -8.75 -4.82
C GLU A 80 -10.35 -8.92 -5.23
N VAL A 81 -10.88 -10.16 -5.17
CA VAL A 81 -12.29 -10.43 -5.49
C VAL A 81 -13.22 -9.64 -4.57
N VAL A 82 -12.93 -9.61 -3.26
CA VAL A 82 -13.74 -8.86 -2.29
C VAL A 82 -13.72 -7.36 -2.60
N ILE A 83 -12.55 -6.78 -2.90
CA ILE A 83 -12.42 -5.36 -3.26
C ILE A 83 -13.17 -5.04 -4.56
N ARG A 84 -13.01 -5.84 -5.62
CA ARG A 84 -13.72 -5.65 -6.90
C ARG A 84 -15.24 -5.77 -6.78
N CYS A 85 -15.74 -6.60 -5.86
CA CYS A 85 -17.16 -6.68 -5.54
C CYS A 85 -17.62 -5.51 -4.66
N LEU A 86 -16.78 -5.02 -3.74
CA LEU A 86 -17.10 -3.88 -2.89
C LEU A 86 -17.26 -2.59 -3.73
N ILE A 87 -16.33 -2.32 -4.64
CA ILE A 87 -16.38 -1.18 -5.56
C ILE A 87 -17.67 -1.19 -6.39
N ASP A 88 -18.00 -2.32 -7.04
CA ASP A 88 -19.24 -2.49 -7.83
C ASP A 88 -20.49 -2.37 -6.94
N HIS A 89 -20.44 -2.84 -5.70
CA HIS A 89 -21.54 -2.70 -4.74
C HIS A 89 -21.79 -1.23 -4.34
N LEU A 90 -20.74 -0.43 -4.23
CA LEU A 90 -20.82 1.00 -3.92
C LEU A 90 -21.21 1.85 -5.14
N GLY A 91 -21.33 1.24 -6.33
CA GLY A 91 -21.63 1.95 -7.58
C GLY A 91 -20.43 2.70 -8.15
N GLU A 92 -19.22 2.37 -7.69
CA GLU A 92 -17.97 2.97 -8.14
C GLU A 92 -17.41 2.24 -9.37
N ASP A 93 -16.61 2.94 -10.17
CA ASP A 93 -15.95 2.38 -11.33
C ASP A 93 -14.62 1.72 -10.94
N ALA A 94 -14.56 0.39 -11.06
CA ALA A 94 -13.36 -0.37 -10.77
C ALA A 94 -12.18 -0.02 -11.69
N SER A 95 -12.43 0.41 -12.92
CA SER A 95 -11.35 0.78 -13.84
C SER A 95 -10.69 2.12 -13.48
N ALA A 96 -11.42 2.99 -12.76
CA ALA A 96 -10.89 4.24 -12.24
C ALA A 96 -10.10 4.05 -10.94
N LEU A 97 -10.38 2.98 -10.19
CA LEU A 97 -9.81 2.74 -8.85
C LEU A 97 -8.73 1.66 -8.80
N ILE A 98 -8.75 0.72 -9.76
CA ILE A 98 -7.80 -0.39 -9.80
C ILE A 98 -6.91 -0.23 -11.04
N LYS A 99 -5.61 -0.23 -10.80
CA LYS A 99 -4.60 -0.36 -11.85
C LYS A 99 -4.17 -1.83 -11.91
N ASP A 100 -4.47 -2.50 -13.02
CA ASP A 100 -3.98 -3.85 -13.25
C ASP A 100 -2.48 -3.78 -13.58
N PHE A 101 -1.65 -4.46 -12.79
CA PHE A 101 -0.24 -4.65 -13.12
C PHE A 101 -0.13 -5.98 -13.84
N GLU A 102 0.37 -5.97 -15.07
CA GLU A 102 0.73 -7.21 -15.76
C GLU A 102 1.85 -7.88 -14.96
N ASP A 103 1.68 -9.17 -14.64
CA ASP A 103 2.76 -10.00 -14.11
C ASP A 103 3.86 -10.05 -15.18
N VAL A 104 4.84 -9.14 -15.08
CA VAL A 104 6.09 -9.26 -15.81
C VAL A 104 6.75 -10.51 -15.25
N ALA A 105 6.58 -11.63 -15.95
CA ALA A 105 7.13 -12.90 -15.58
C ALA A 105 8.61 -12.74 -15.20
N ASP A 106 8.90 -13.06 -13.94
CA ASP A 106 10.25 -13.34 -13.42
C ASP A 106 11.28 -12.21 -13.52
N VAL A 107 10.94 -11.02 -12.99
CA VAL A 107 11.97 -10.09 -12.52
C VAL A 107 12.01 -10.16 -11.00
N PRO A 108 13.14 -10.51 -10.35
CA PRO A 108 13.22 -10.51 -8.89
C PRO A 108 13.02 -9.08 -8.42
N VAL A 109 11.82 -8.78 -7.94
CA VAL A 109 11.42 -7.41 -7.65
C VAL A 109 12.19 -6.95 -6.41
N ARG A 110 13.23 -6.15 -6.64
CA ARG A 110 13.92 -5.36 -5.62
C ARG A 110 13.04 -4.16 -5.24
N VAL A 111 11.77 -4.41 -4.88
CA VAL A 111 10.76 -3.36 -4.61
C VAL A 111 11.25 -2.41 -3.51
N HIS A 112 11.99 -2.93 -2.53
CA HIS A 112 12.55 -2.12 -1.45
C HIS A 112 13.72 -1.21 -1.90
N GLU A 113 14.44 -1.57 -2.95
CA GLU A 113 15.66 -0.86 -3.35
C GLU A 113 15.37 0.28 -4.34
N GLU A 114 14.33 0.16 -5.17
CA GLU A 114 13.86 1.26 -6.02
C GLU A 114 13.15 2.34 -5.20
N LEU A 115 12.28 1.96 -4.25
CA LEU A 115 11.63 2.93 -3.35
C LEU A 115 12.66 3.69 -2.49
N ALA A 116 13.74 3.04 -2.07
CA ALA A 116 14.82 3.69 -1.33
C ALA A 116 15.62 4.68 -2.20
N LYS A 117 15.81 4.42 -3.50
CA LYS A 117 16.50 5.35 -4.41
C LYS A 117 15.67 6.59 -4.73
N GLU A 118 14.35 6.47 -4.69
CA GLU A 118 13.43 7.57 -4.93
C GLU A 118 13.22 8.43 -3.66
N VAL A 119 13.22 7.82 -2.47
CA VAL A 119 13.11 8.52 -1.17
C VAL A 119 14.43 9.17 -0.75
N PHE A 120 15.57 8.54 -1.04
CA PHE A 120 16.91 9.08 -0.81
C PHE A 120 17.52 9.50 -2.14
N GLY A 121 16.99 10.59 -2.70
CA GLY A 121 17.46 11.17 -3.95
C GLY A 121 18.98 11.22 -4.05
N GLY A 122 19.48 10.90 -5.25
CA GLY A 122 20.89 10.91 -5.59
C GLY A 122 21.61 12.16 -5.09
N SER A 123 22.34 12.00 -4.00
CA SER A 123 23.50 12.84 -3.69
C SER A 123 24.72 12.03 -4.06
N ASP A 124 25.40 12.44 -5.12
CA ASP A 124 26.77 12.00 -5.39
C ASP A 124 27.60 12.10 -4.10
N PRO A 125 28.42 11.09 -3.75
CA PRO A 125 29.47 11.25 -2.77
C PRO A 125 30.60 12.06 -3.41
N VAL A 126 30.37 13.36 -3.65
CA VAL A 126 31.46 14.31 -3.91
C VAL A 126 32.24 14.48 -2.61
N ASN A 127 33.20 13.58 -2.45
CA ASN A 127 34.52 13.78 -1.88
C ASN A 127 34.73 15.18 -1.25
N HIS A 128 34.27 15.36 -0.01
CA HIS A 128 34.80 16.42 0.85
C HIS A 128 35.82 15.80 1.79
N ARG A 129 37.04 15.65 1.28
CA ARG A 129 38.26 15.48 2.09
C ARG A 129 38.30 16.64 3.10
N ILE A 130 37.91 16.39 4.34
CA ILE A 130 38.37 17.22 5.45
C ILE A 130 39.86 16.90 5.63
N LYS A 131 40.73 17.77 5.11
CA LYS A 131 42.13 17.81 5.52
C LYS A 131 42.19 18.47 6.90
N ALA A 132 42.23 17.67 7.97
CA ALA A 132 42.74 18.16 9.25
C ALA A 132 44.27 18.03 9.24
N ALA A 133 44.95 19.18 9.21
CA ALA A 133 46.39 19.26 9.30
C ALA A 133 46.87 18.96 10.74
N GLY A 134 47.81 18.03 10.85
CA GLY A 134 48.86 17.83 11.85
C GLY A 134 48.68 18.32 13.29
N ALA A 135 48.65 17.37 14.24
CA ALA A 135 49.59 17.30 15.37
C ALA A 135 49.61 15.86 15.94
N PRO A 136 50.77 15.31 16.36
CA PRO A 136 50.84 13.96 16.88
C PRO A 136 50.49 13.94 18.38
N LEU A 137 49.56 13.08 18.78
CA LEU A 137 49.45 12.64 20.18
C LEU A 137 50.07 11.24 20.29
N PHE A 138 51.37 11.19 20.60
CA PHE A 138 51.97 10.03 21.25
C PHE A 138 52.39 10.45 22.68
N PRO A 139 52.65 9.53 23.64
CA PRO A 139 52.61 8.08 23.51
C PRO A 139 51.81 7.33 24.59
N ASN A 140 51.35 6.16 24.19
CA ASN A 140 51.47 4.88 24.87
C ASN A 140 52.06 4.89 26.30
N ARG A 141 51.35 4.29 27.26
CA ARG A 141 51.99 3.64 28.40
C ARG A 141 51.20 2.40 28.79
N GLY A 142 51.70 1.23 28.38
CA GLY A 142 51.50 0.00 29.14
C GLY A 142 52.29 0.08 30.43
N VAL A 143 51.76 -0.42 31.54
CA VAL A 143 51.96 -1.78 32.10
C VAL A 143 50.75 -2.05 32.99
#